data_AF-A0A7X7VGC3-F1
#
_entry.id   AF-A0A7X7VGC3-F1
#
_cell.length_a   1.000
_cell.length_b   1.000
_cell.length_c   1.000
_cell.angle_alpha   90.00
_cell.angle_beta   90.00
_cell.angle_gamma   90.00
#
_symmetry.space_group_name_H-M   'P 1'
#
loop_
_entity.id
_entity.type
_entity.pdbx_description
1 polymer ?
#
loop_
_entity_poly.entity_id
_entity_poly.type
_entity_poly.pdbx_seq_one_letter_code
_entity_poly.pdbx_strand_id
1 'polypeptide(L)'
;MISAVCPNEIRRDNRRARFQKFRRTKRYRNRVQELNQGKSCVICGTTERLTRHHIRETDYKDEETYFRALDWAVPICSRHHRRYHSGKTKTCPDCGKELIAPEAECCWDCIPQEEKDRKENSKEFWKALRRKWNHENYLKAKEAVAK
;
A
#
# COMPACT_ATOMS: atom_id res chain seq x y z
N MET A 1 18.99 3.59 -16.33
CA MET A 1 18.52 3.37 -14.95
C MET A 1 17.02 3.11 -14.99
N ILE A 2 16.59 1.90 -14.63
CA ILE A 2 15.15 1.58 -14.55
C ILE A 2 14.64 2.19 -13.26
N SER A 3 14.00 3.36 -13.36
CA SER A 3 13.26 3.96 -12.24
C SER A 3 12.12 3.01 -11.87
N ALA A 4 12.30 2.25 -10.79
CA ALA A 4 11.23 1.46 -10.19
C ALA A 4 10.27 2.45 -9.51
N VAL A 5 9.20 2.82 -10.19
CA VAL A 5 8.28 3.84 -9.70
C VAL A 5 7.55 3.31 -8.46
N CYS A 6 7.74 4.00 -7.33
CA CYS A 6 7.01 3.77 -6.09
C CYS A 6 5.53 4.15 -6.26
N PRO A 7 4.56 3.25 -5.99
CA PRO A 7 3.13 3.40 -6.35
C PRO A 7 2.30 4.53 -5.69
N ASN A 8 2.91 5.46 -4.95
CA ASN A 8 2.15 6.56 -4.32
C ASN A 8 1.74 7.64 -5.33
N GLU A 9 2.58 7.96 -6.31
CA GLU A 9 2.23 8.90 -7.38
C GLU A 9 1.15 8.35 -8.32
N ILE A 10 1.20 7.04 -8.62
CA ILE A 10 0.20 6.33 -9.47
C ILE A 10 -1.18 6.24 -8.79
N ARG A 11 -1.24 6.31 -7.45
CA ARG A 11 -2.50 6.24 -6.66
C ARG A 11 -3.21 7.59 -6.50
N ARG A 12 -2.48 8.71 -6.60
CA ARG A 12 -3.04 10.05 -6.35
C ARG A 12 -4.01 10.49 -7.44
N ASP A 13 -3.77 10.02 -8.67
CA ASP A 13 -4.74 10.11 -9.75
C ASP A 13 -5.67 8.91 -9.69
N ASN A 14 -6.97 9.09 -9.96
CA ASN A 14 -8.04 8.09 -9.95
C ASN A 14 -7.88 6.90 -10.96
N ARG A 15 -6.65 6.53 -11.33
CA ARG A 15 -6.27 5.49 -12.30
C ARG A 15 -6.73 4.09 -11.87
N ARG A 16 -6.86 3.83 -10.56
CA ARG A 16 -7.37 2.56 -10.01
C ARG A 16 -8.82 2.29 -10.40
N ALA A 17 -9.65 3.34 -10.48
CA ALA A 17 -11.03 3.26 -10.93
C ALA A 17 -11.11 3.01 -12.44
N ARG A 18 -10.25 3.68 -13.22
CA ARG A 18 -10.20 3.58 -14.70
C ARG A 18 -10.05 2.12 -15.17
N PHE A 19 -9.09 1.38 -14.62
CA PHE A 19 -8.83 -0.01 -15.04
C PHE A 19 -9.64 -1.07 -14.27
N GLN A 20 -10.45 -0.67 -13.27
CA GLN A 20 -11.19 -1.64 -12.45
C GLN A 20 -12.19 -2.44 -13.28
N LYS A 21 -12.89 -1.77 -14.20
CA LYS A 21 -13.83 -2.43 -15.14
C LYS A 21 -13.08 -3.37 -16.07
N PHE A 22 -11.99 -2.90 -16.69
CA PHE A 22 -11.15 -3.69 -17.59
C PHE A 22 -10.63 -4.99 -16.95
N ARG A 23 -10.10 -4.91 -15.72
CA ARG A 23 -9.58 -6.09 -14.98
C ARG A 23 -10.64 -7.16 -14.67
N ARG A 24 -11.93 -6.82 -14.68
CA ARG A 24 -13.04 -7.76 -14.47
C ARG A 24 -13.45 -8.51 -15.75
N THR A 25 -13.02 -8.04 -16.92
CA THR A 25 -13.33 -8.67 -18.21
C THR A 25 -12.75 -10.09 -18.31
N LYS A 26 -13.38 -10.96 -19.11
CA LYS A 26 -12.85 -12.30 -19.40
C LYS A 26 -11.50 -12.22 -20.13
N ARG A 27 -11.35 -11.28 -21.07
CA ARG A 27 -10.12 -11.04 -21.83
C ARG A 27 -8.91 -10.88 -20.90
N TYR A 28 -9.01 -9.99 -19.91
CA TYR A 28 -7.95 -9.77 -18.94
C TYR A 28 -7.68 -11.01 -18.07
N ARG A 29 -8.73 -11.61 -17.51
CA ARG A 29 -8.59 -12.75 -16.59
C ARG A 29 -7.97 -13.97 -17.26
N ASN A 30 -8.39 -14.29 -18.48
CA ASN A 30 -7.84 -15.41 -19.25
C ASN A 30 -6.36 -15.19 -19.55
N ARG A 31 -5.96 -14.00 -19.98
CA ARG A 31 -4.55 -13.69 -20.26
C ARG A 31 -3.68 -13.78 -19.01
N VAL A 32 -4.17 -13.27 -17.88
CA VAL A 32 -3.45 -13.40 -16.60
C VAL A 32 -3.30 -14.87 -16.18
N GLN A 33 -4.35 -15.67 -16.37
CA GLN A 33 -4.31 -17.10 -16.05
C GLN A 33 -3.27 -17.82 -16.91
N GLU A 34 -3.31 -17.60 -18.23
CA GLU A 34 -2.35 -18.15 -19.20
C GLU A 34 -0.90 -17.78 -18.84
N LEU A 35 -0.62 -16.49 -18.63
CA LEU A 35 0.72 -16.00 -18.31
C LEU A 35 1.26 -16.49 -16.95
N ASN A 36 0.38 -16.91 -16.04
CA ASN A 36 0.77 -17.44 -14.74
C ASN A 36 0.97 -18.96 -14.75
N GLN A 37 0.63 -19.67 -15.83
CA GLN A 37 0.87 -21.11 -15.92
C GLN A 37 2.37 -21.41 -15.83
N GLY A 38 2.74 -22.33 -14.93
CA GLY A 38 4.13 -22.71 -14.69
C GLY A 38 5.01 -21.58 -14.11
N LYS A 39 4.42 -20.49 -13.64
CA LYS A 39 5.15 -19.39 -12.99
C LYS A 39 5.01 -19.48 -11.47
N SER A 40 5.95 -18.83 -10.79
CA SER A 40 5.96 -18.65 -9.35
C SER A 40 6.16 -17.18 -9.01
N CYS A 41 5.79 -16.82 -7.78
CA CYS A 41 6.05 -15.50 -7.23
C CYS A 41 7.55 -15.25 -7.18
N VAL A 42 8.03 -14.18 -7.82
CA VAL A 42 9.47 -13.88 -7.86
C VAL A 42 10.10 -13.61 -6.48
N ILE A 43 9.28 -13.30 -5.46
CA ILE A 43 9.77 -12.98 -4.11
C ILE A 43 9.85 -14.23 -3.23
N CYS A 44 8.90 -15.16 -3.34
CA CYS A 44 8.78 -16.26 -2.37
C CYS A 44 8.52 -17.63 -2.98
N GLY A 45 8.58 -17.77 -4.30
CA GLY A 45 8.49 -19.06 -4.99
C GLY A 45 7.11 -19.74 -4.99
N THR A 46 6.11 -19.21 -4.26
CA THR A 46 4.75 -19.80 -4.29
C THR A 46 4.15 -19.73 -5.69
N THR A 47 3.43 -20.78 -6.08
CA THR A 47 2.65 -20.85 -7.32
C THR A 47 1.20 -20.40 -7.12
N GLU A 48 0.80 -20.14 -5.88
CA GLU A 48 -0.58 -19.80 -5.55
C GLU A 48 -0.88 -18.30 -5.64
N ARG A 49 -2.13 -17.99 -6.01
CA ARG A 49 -2.70 -16.63 -5.97
C ARG A 49 -1.81 -15.58 -6.64
N LEU A 50 -1.26 -15.93 -7.79
CA LEU A 50 -0.40 -15.06 -8.58
C LEU A 50 -1.20 -13.97 -9.27
N THR A 51 -0.61 -12.78 -9.31
CA THR A 51 -1.06 -11.65 -10.12
C THR A 51 0.12 -11.08 -10.91
N ARG A 52 -0.19 -10.35 -11.97
CA ARG A 52 0.80 -9.70 -12.83
C ARG A 52 0.96 -8.25 -12.39
N HIS A 53 2.14 -7.89 -11.91
CA HIS A 53 2.45 -6.57 -11.38
C HIS A 53 3.20 -5.73 -12.42
N HIS A 54 2.59 -4.62 -12.83
CA HIS A 54 3.21 -3.65 -13.73
C HIS A 54 4.19 -2.78 -12.95
N ILE A 55 5.38 -2.59 -13.51
CA ILE A 55 6.49 -1.86 -12.87
C ILE A 55 6.60 -0.44 -13.44
N ARG A 56 6.20 -0.24 -14.70
CA ARG A 56 6.44 1.02 -15.42
C ARG A 56 5.19 1.88 -15.39
N GLU A 57 5.36 3.18 -15.20
CA GLU A 57 4.24 4.11 -15.28
C GLU A 57 3.62 4.15 -16.68
N THR A 58 4.45 4.00 -17.71
CA THR A 58 4.02 3.96 -19.12
C THR A 58 2.99 2.87 -19.40
N ASP A 59 2.98 1.79 -18.61
CA ASP A 59 2.02 0.69 -18.75
C ASP A 59 0.58 1.16 -18.44
N TYR A 60 0.40 2.27 -17.73
CA TYR A 60 -0.90 2.78 -17.28
C TYR A 60 -1.51 3.86 -18.19
N LYS A 61 -0.99 4.03 -19.41
CA LYS A 61 -1.45 5.05 -20.37
C LYS A 61 -2.92 4.85 -20.79
N ASP A 62 -3.26 3.64 -21.21
CA ASP A 62 -4.57 3.22 -21.73
C ASP A 62 -4.78 1.71 -21.55
N GLU A 63 -5.98 1.20 -21.83
CA GLU A 63 -6.32 -0.23 -21.61
C GLU A 63 -5.52 -1.20 -22.46
N GLU A 64 -5.21 -0.84 -23.70
CA GLU A 64 -4.49 -1.72 -24.62
C GLU A 64 -3.00 -1.76 -24.28
N THR A 65 -2.40 -0.60 -23.97
CA THR A 65 -1.03 -0.53 -23.44
C THR A 65 -0.90 -1.32 -22.13
N TYR A 66 -1.87 -1.17 -21.22
CA TYR A 66 -1.92 -1.92 -19.96
C TYR A 66 -2.07 -3.42 -20.19
N PHE A 67 -2.90 -3.83 -21.16
CA PHE A 67 -3.08 -5.24 -21.50
C PHE A 67 -1.82 -5.86 -22.09
N ARG A 68 -1.19 -5.20 -23.07
CA ARG A 68 0.07 -5.64 -23.67
C ARG A 68 1.19 -5.74 -22.63
N ALA A 69 1.19 -4.83 -21.67
CA ALA A 69 2.19 -4.83 -20.60
C ALA A 69 2.10 -6.03 -19.65
N LEU A 70 1.06 -6.86 -19.72
CA LEU A 70 0.99 -8.10 -18.95
C LEU A 70 2.15 -9.07 -19.28
N ASP A 71 2.64 -9.03 -20.51
CA ASP A 71 3.69 -9.94 -21.01
C ASP A 71 5.01 -9.74 -20.25
N TRP A 72 5.36 -8.49 -19.92
CA TRP A 72 6.54 -8.15 -19.12
C TRP A 72 6.25 -7.80 -17.66
N ALA A 73 4.98 -7.82 -17.25
CA ALA A 73 4.60 -7.66 -15.85
C ALA A 73 5.17 -8.79 -14.99
N VAL A 74 5.46 -8.53 -13.72
CA VAL A 74 6.12 -9.51 -12.86
C VAL A 74 5.10 -10.38 -12.14
N PRO A 75 5.25 -11.73 -12.14
CA PRO A 75 4.39 -12.60 -11.36
C PRO A 75 4.71 -12.47 -9.87
N ILE A 76 3.72 -12.07 -9.09
CA ILE A 76 3.83 -11.85 -7.65
C ILE A 76 2.58 -12.40 -6.96
N CYS A 77 2.72 -13.03 -5.80
CA CYS A 77 1.56 -13.51 -5.05
C CYS A 77 0.79 -12.35 -4.41
N SER A 78 -0.51 -12.53 -4.18
CA SER A 78 -1.39 -11.49 -3.61
C SER A 78 -0.87 -10.89 -2.29
N ARG A 79 -0.22 -11.69 -1.45
CA ARG A 79 0.45 -11.25 -0.20
C ARG A 79 1.56 -10.24 -0.48
N HIS A 80 2.49 -10.59 -1.36
CA HIS A 80 3.61 -9.71 -1.73
C HIS A 80 3.16 -8.51 -2.57
N HIS A 81 2.16 -8.68 -3.43
CA HIS A 81 1.54 -7.58 -4.17
C HIS A 81 0.94 -6.55 -3.22
N ARG A 82 0.17 -7.00 -2.21
CA ARG A 82 -0.37 -6.12 -1.17
C ARG A 82 0.74 -5.43 -0.37
N ARG A 83 1.83 -6.14 -0.03
CA ARG A 83 2.99 -5.54 0.67
C ARG A 83 3.67 -4.46 -0.14
N TYR A 84 3.96 -4.74 -1.40
CA TYR A 84 4.54 -3.80 -2.35
C TYR A 84 3.71 -2.51 -2.40
N HIS A 85 2.38 -2.64 -2.49
CA HIS A 85 1.47 -1.48 -2.48
C HIS A 85 1.26 -0.83 -1.11
N SER A 86 1.54 -1.51 -0.01
CA SER A 86 1.39 -0.93 1.34
C SER A 86 2.67 -0.29 1.87
N GLY A 87 3.77 -0.36 1.12
CA GLY A 87 5.09 0.11 1.59
C GLY A 87 5.64 -0.73 2.74
N LYS A 88 5.09 -1.93 2.98
CA LYS A 88 5.50 -2.84 4.04
C LYS A 88 6.59 -3.75 3.51
N THR A 89 7.82 -3.25 3.48
CA THR A 89 8.97 -3.91 2.84
C THR A 89 9.97 -4.52 3.80
N LYS A 90 9.91 -4.20 5.10
CA LYS A 90 10.86 -4.72 6.08
C LYS A 90 10.27 -5.83 6.93
N THR A 91 11.08 -6.85 7.19
CA THR A 91 10.90 -7.80 8.29
C THR A 91 11.71 -7.31 9.48
N CYS A 92 11.18 -7.49 10.68
CA CYS A 92 11.87 -7.20 11.93
C CYS A 92 13.16 -8.03 11.98
N PRO A 93 14.34 -7.41 12.20
CA PRO A 93 15.58 -8.16 12.30
C PRO A 93 15.57 -9.15 13.49
N ASP A 94 14.84 -8.83 14.57
CA ASP A 94 14.90 -9.62 15.81
C ASP A 94 13.98 -10.85 15.82
N CYS A 95 12.83 -10.78 15.12
CA CYS A 95 11.82 -11.84 15.20
C CYS A 95 11.23 -12.25 13.85
N GLY A 96 11.69 -11.66 12.74
CA GLY A 96 11.21 -11.96 11.39
C GLY A 96 9.75 -11.55 11.11
N LYS A 97 9.04 -10.97 12.08
CA LYS A 97 7.68 -10.45 11.88
C LYS A 97 7.69 -9.27 10.92
N GLU A 98 6.61 -9.11 10.17
CA GLU A 98 6.51 -8.06 9.18
C GLU A 98 6.30 -6.68 9.79
N LEU A 99 7.07 -5.70 9.33
CA LEU A 99 6.94 -4.32 9.77
C LEU A 99 5.83 -3.61 8.98
N ILE A 100 5.01 -2.88 9.73
CA ILE A 100 3.83 -2.17 9.20
C ILE A 100 4.23 -0.83 8.56
N ALA A 101 5.35 -0.25 8.97
CA ALA A 101 5.86 1.01 8.46
C ALA A 101 7.25 0.82 7.81
N PRO A 102 7.52 1.41 6.64
CA PRO A 102 8.83 1.32 5.98
C PRO A 102 9.97 1.95 6.80
N GLU A 103 9.64 2.94 7.63
CA GLU A 103 10.54 3.63 8.55
C GLU A 103 10.80 2.85 9.84
N ALA A 104 9.96 1.86 10.17
CA ALA A 104 10.15 1.08 11.38
C ALA A 104 11.41 0.21 11.23
N GLU A 105 12.31 0.33 12.19
CA GLU A 105 13.53 -0.50 12.29
C GLU A 105 13.23 -1.85 12.92
N CYS A 106 12.24 -1.90 13.80
CA CYS A 106 11.88 -3.07 14.60
C CYS A 106 10.36 -3.13 14.84
N CYS A 107 9.81 -4.32 15.12
CA CYS A 107 8.37 -4.49 15.33
C CYS A 107 7.93 -3.99 16.71
N TRP A 108 6.64 -3.71 16.88
CA TRP A 108 6.11 -3.24 18.17
C TRP A 108 6.47 -4.16 19.33
N ASP A 109 6.50 -5.47 19.13
CA ASP A 109 6.81 -6.41 20.21
C ASP A 109 8.28 -6.32 20.65
N CYS A 110 9.18 -6.09 19.69
CA CYS A 110 10.63 -6.15 19.86
C CYS A 110 11.28 -4.79 20.14
N ILE A 111 10.58 -3.66 19.95
CA ILE A 111 11.11 -2.36 20.39
C ILE A 111 11.19 -2.28 21.93
N PRO A 112 12.20 -1.60 22.49
CA PRO A 112 12.35 -1.39 23.93
C PRO A 112 11.10 -0.76 24.57
N GLN A 113 10.85 -1.08 25.84
CA GLN A 113 9.66 -0.59 26.55
C GLN A 113 9.62 0.94 26.64
N GLU A 114 10.76 1.58 26.88
CA GLU A 114 10.90 3.05 26.85
C GLU A 114 10.41 3.69 25.54
N GLU A 115 10.67 3.03 24.41
CA GLU A 115 10.25 3.51 23.09
C GLU A 115 8.75 3.32 22.87
N LYS A 116 8.18 2.22 23.39
CA LYS A 116 6.73 1.99 23.42
C LYS A 116 6.05 3.10 24.23
N ASP A 117 6.57 3.40 25.41
CA ASP A 117 6.03 4.41 26.33
C ASP A 117 6.12 5.81 25.72
N ARG A 118 7.25 6.15 25.07
CA ARG A 118 7.41 7.42 24.34
C ARG A 118 6.37 7.59 23.23
N LYS A 119 6.15 6.54 22.43
CA LYS A 119 5.17 6.56 21.33
C LYS A 119 3.74 6.69 21.88
N GLU A 120 3.40 6.02 22.97
CA GLU A 120 2.08 6.11 23.58
C GLU A 120 1.84 7.48 24.21
N ASN A 121 2.82 8.02 24.94
CA ASN A 121 2.77 9.37 25.49
C ASN A 121 2.60 10.44 24.40
N SER A 122 3.28 10.29 23.27
CA SER A 122 3.09 11.17 22.10
C SER A 122 1.67 11.09 21.54
N LYS A 123 1.08 9.89 21.42
CA LYS A 123 -0.32 9.75 20.99
C LYS A 123 -1.27 10.43 21.96
N GLU A 124 -1.08 10.25 23.27
CA GLU A 124 -1.93 10.89 24.29
C GLU A 124 -1.82 12.41 24.25
N PHE A 125 -0.60 12.94 24.06
CA PHE A 125 -0.38 14.37 23.86
C PHE A 125 -1.17 14.91 22.66
N TRP A 126 -1.06 14.26 21.50
CA TRP A 126 -1.80 14.68 20.29
C TRP A 126 -3.32 14.54 20.44
N LYS A 127 -3.81 13.52 21.15
CA LYS A 127 -5.23 13.39 21.49
C LYS A 127 -5.70 14.54 22.39
N ALA A 128 -4.92 14.89 23.41
CA ALA A 128 -5.23 15.99 24.32
C ALA A 128 -5.29 17.34 23.58
N LEU A 129 -4.29 17.63 22.75
CA LEU A 129 -4.29 18.82 21.89
C LEU A 129 -5.52 18.89 20.99
N ARG A 130 -5.87 17.78 20.34
CA ARG A 130 -7.04 17.71 19.46
C ARG A 130 -8.34 17.95 20.22
N ARG A 131 -8.48 17.40 21.43
CA ARG A 131 -9.64 17.65 22.30
C ARG A 131 -9.76 19.13 22.65
N LYS A 132 -8.64 19.77 23.03
CA LYS A 132 -8.60 21.20 23.37
C LYS A 132 -9.01 22.06 22.16
N TRP A 133 -8.41 21.81 21.00
CA TRP A 133 -8.74 22.52 19.77
C TRP A 133 -10.22 22.38 19.38
N ASN A 134 -10.77 21.16 19.46
CA ASN A 134 -12.20 20.93 19.21
C ASN A 134 -13.10 21.70 20.19
N HIS A 135 -12.73 21.74 21.47
CA HIS A 135 -13.50 22.46 22.49
C HIS A 135 -13.49 23.97 22.25
N GLU A 136 -12.32 24.55 21.95
CA GLU A 136 -12.20 25.97 21.62
C GLU A 136 -13.02 26.34 20.37
N ASN A 137 -13.00 25.50 19.33
CA ASN A 137 -13.82 25.71 18.14
C ASN A 137 -15.32 25.61 18.42
N TYR A 138 -15.73 24.67 19.28
CA TYR A 138 -17.11 24.55 19.72
C TYR A 138 -17.58 25.82 20.44
N LEU A 139 -16.77 26.38 21.34
CA LEU A 139 -17.10 27.62 22.06
C LEU A 139 -17.26 28.79 21.09
N LYS A 140 -16.32 28.96 20.14
CA LYS A 140 -16.40 30.00 19.11
C LYS A 140 -17.67 29.87 18.25
N ALA A 141 -18.01 28.65 17.84
CA ALA A 141 -19.23 28.39 17.07
C ALA A 141 -20.49 28.72 17.88
N LYS A 142 -20.50 28.39 19.18
CA LYS A 142 -21.61 28.70 20.09
C LYS A 142 -21.80 30.21 20.27
N GLU A 143 -20.71 30.96 20.45
CA GLU A 143 -20.74 32.43 20.55
C GLU A 143 -21.22 33.09 19.26
N ALA A 144 -20.83 32.56 18.11
CA ALA A 144 -21.27 33.07 16.80
C ALA A 144 -22.77 32.87 16.54
N VAL A 145 -23.38 31.82 17.10
CA VAL A 145 -24.83 31.56 17.00
C VAL A 145 -25.63 32.36 18.03
N ALA A 146 -24.98 32.83 19.11
CA ALA A 146 -25.62 33.63 20.16
C ALA A 146 -25.64 35.14 19.86
N LYS A 147 -25.00 35.58 18.77
CA LYS A 147 -25.08 36.95 18.21
C LYS A 147 -26.07 37.00 17.06
#